data_AF-A0A948W813-F1
#
_entry.id   AF-A0A948W813-F1
#
_cell.length_a   1.000
_cell.length_b   1.000
_cell.length_c   1.000
_cell.angle_alpha   90.00
_cell.angle_beta   90.00
_cell.angle_gamma   90.00
#
_symmetry.space_group_name_H-M   'P 1'
#
loop_
_entity.id
_entity.type
_entity.pdbx_description
1 polymer ?
#
loop_
_entity_poly.entity_id
_entity_poly.type
_entity_poly.pdbx_seq_one_letter_code
_entity_poly.pdbx_strand_id
1 'polypeptide(L)'
;MSTWKLFLVSFILSSTLLAGCSGGPKPQHLFKQGDYKTALALYQERAERLPDNAETFRAIGACQYELGDVTAALASLEKAHELDSKDASTLFLLGRVNEKLNDPGGALAAYTAYMERKPDAVEVSARMNLLRRQMLEKQTQILVAREGMMTATPPSRLTLAVFDFENLSPDSLLTPLGKGLAAMLITDLSQADSLRLVERQRLQVLLDELGMTHAAPPAGTPADKPAGEPAATADPILQLKTNLATLISSDGTPYYKGPLDSEQTTMYKNAVRAFQRDAGLVVDGIPGPNTRNAVKAALKAQTSKTGAEGSAFAQGRAPRLGRLLSAGTLLQGSFLTFEEGAQVRLDADLLATETGSPRADVQPAAGKLEQVLHLEKELVLSILAALGLSPSVDERAILMDMPTESFDAFLAYCRGLDMEERGYPAQAAGYYRDAANLDPGFRIASSRADILSVTPEDQESYDAGEMEKIGETKPPTDDRHIHQGEIIGLVPPPEKTQADPQLTPGQKLPTEGTIIVEGDVPN
;
A
#
# COMPACT_ATOMS: atom_id res chain seq x y z
N MET A 1 78.28 39.57 -34.11
CA MET A 1 78.65 39.93 -32.73
C MET A 1 78.24 41.37 -32.47
N SER A 2 77.66 41.60 -31.29
CA SER A 2 77.38 42.89 -30.65
C SER A 2 76.04 43.59 -30.93
N THR A 3 75.21 43.56 -29.88
CA THR A 3 74.30 44.60 -29.35
C THR A 3 72.93 44.82 -29.98
N TRP A 4 71.93 44.10 -29.47
CA TRP A 4 70.52 44.54 -29.43
C TRP A 4 70.17 44.95 -28.00
N LYS A 5 69.93 46.25 -27.78
CA LYS A 5 69.30 46.80 -26.59
C LYS A 5 68.30 47.87 -27.02
N LEU A 6 67.11 47.76 -26.46
CA LEU A 6 66.12 48.82 -26.22
C LEU A 6 65.33 49.36 -27.42
N PHE A 7 64.26 48.64 -27.78
CA PHE A 7 62.95 49.24 -28.14
C PHE A 7 61.86 48.24 -27.75
N LEU A 8 61.43 48.26 -26.50
CA LEU A 8 60.21 47.57 -26.04
C LEU A 8 59.19 48.66 -25.73
N VAL A 9 58.65 49.22 -26.82
CA VAL A 9 57.54 50.17 -26.82
C VAL A 9 56.29 49.40 -26.41
N SER A 10 55.77 49.80 -25.26
CA SER A 10 54.39 49.69 -24.79
C SER A 10 53.37 49.42 -25.92
N PHE A 11 53.02 48.15 -26.14
CA PHE A 11 51.88 47.74 -26.97
C PHE A 11 51.42 46.32 -26.59
N ILE A 12 51.15 46.09 -25.29
CA ILE A 12 50.42 44.92 -24.82
C ILE A 12 49.46 45.39 -23.72
N LEU A 13 48.42 46.12 -24.12
CA LEU A 13 47.19 46.26 -23.35
C LEU A 13 46.10 46.66 -24.35
N SER A 14 44.96 45.97 -24.32
CA SER A 14 43.84 46.14 -25.26
C SER A 14 43.94 45.33 -26.57
N SER A 15 44.00 44.00 -26.44
CA SER A 15 43.42 43.11 -27.46
C SER A 15 42.44 42.16 -26.78
N THR A 16 41.16 42.41 -27.05
CA THR A 16 40.05 41.44 -27.08
C THR A 16 39.60 40.81 -25.76
N LEU A 17 38.96 41.60 -24.90
CA LEU A 17 37.77 41.14 -24.16
C LEU A 17 36.56 41.27 -25.11
N LEU A 18 36.46 40.32 -26.04
CA LEU A 18 35.31 40.11 -26.93
C LEU A 18 35.25 38.61 -27.25
N ALA A 19 35.33 37.78 -26.21
CA ALA A 19 34.59 36.52 -26.19
C ALA A 19 33.21 36.93 -25.66
N GLY A 20 32.30 37.36 -26.52
CA GLY A 20 31.53 36.40 -27.28
C GLY A 20 30.48 35.84 -26.33
N CYS A 21 29.42 36.61 -26.08
CA CYS A 21 28.15 36.09 -25.60
C CYS A 21 27.53 35.21 -26.69
N SER A 22 28.21 34.14 -27.10
CA SER A 22 27.52 32.99 -27.66
C SER A 22 26.85 32.34 -26.46
N GLY A 23 25.54 32.55 -26.31
CA GLY A 23 24.78 31.88 -25.25
C GLY A 23 25.09 30.40 -25.29
N GLY A 24 25.88 29.93 -24.30
CA GLY A 24 26.25 28.52 -24.19
C GLY A 24 25.00 27.65 -24.10
N PRO A 25 25.14 26.32 -24.30
CA PRO A 25 24.00 25.42 -24.19
C PRO A 25 23.32 25.62 -22.83
N LYS A 26 22.00 25.81 -22.85
CA LYS A 26 21.21 25.99 -21.63
C LYS A 26 21.34 24.74 -20.76
N PRO A 27 21.46 24.86 -19.43
CA PRO A 27 21.64 23.70 -18.55
C PRO A 27 20.49 22.70 -18.65
N GLN A 28 19.27 23.17 -18.93
CA GLN A 28 18.11 22.32 -19.21
C GLN A 28 18.33 21.39 -20.41
N HIS A 29 18.93 21.90 -21.48
CA HIS A 29 19.17 21.14 -22.70
C HIS A 29 20.23 20.05 -22.47
N LEU A 30 21.31 20.39 -21.76
CA LEU A 30 22.34 19.42 -21.37
C LEU A 30 21.78 18.33 -20.46
N PHE A 31 20.91 18.70 -19.53
CA PHE A 31 20.19 17.74 -18.68
C PHE A 31 19.38 16.75 -19.51
N LYS A 32 18.57 17.23 -20.47
CA LYS A 32 17.81 16.36 -21.39
C LYS A 32 18.69 15.46 -22.27
N GLN A 33 19.93 15.88 -22.53
CA GLN A 33 20.92 15.07 -23.27
C GLN A 33 21.66 14.05 -22.39
N GLY A 34 21.38 14.02 -21.08
CA GLY A 34 22.09 13.17 -20.12
C GLY A 34 23.49 13.67 -19.75
N ASP A 35 23.91 14.86 -20.20
CA ASP A 35 25.16 15.49 -19.77
C ASP A 35 24.97 16.19 -18.42
N TYR A 36 24.66 15.39 -17.41
CA TYR A 36 24.40 15.84 -16.05
C TYR A 36 25.61 16.52 -15.41
N LYS A 37 26.83 16.14 -15.82
CA LYS A 37 28.06 16.74 -15.29
C LYS A 37 28.21 18.19 -15.74
N THR A 38 28.02 18.48 -17.02
CA THR A 38 28.09 19.84 -17.53
C THR A 38 26.87 20.66 -17.07
N ALA A 39 25.69 20.05 -17.03
CA ALA A 39 24.49 20.70 -16.50
C ALA A 39 24.65 21.11 -15.04
N LEU A 40 25.21 20.23 -14.19
CA LEU A 40 25.48 20.51 -12.78
C LEU A 40 26.36 21.75 -12.59
N ALA A 41 27.46 21.85 -13.34
CA ALA A 41 28.37 23.00 -13.23
C ALA A 41 27.66 24.33 -13.56
N LEU A 42 26.83 24.35 -14.60
CA LEU A 42 26.05 25.52 -14.97
C LEU A 42 24.95 25.86 -13.95
N TYR A 43 24.30 24.85 -13.35
CA TYR A 43 23.32 25.08 -12.29
C TYR A 43 23.98 25.58 -11.00
N GLN A 44 25.20 25.14 -10.67
CA GLN A 44 25.98 25.67 -9.55
C GLN A 44 26.33 27.14 -9.74
N GLU A 45 26.78 27.53 -10.93
CA GLU A 45 27.01 28.95 -11.27
C GLU A 45 25.70 29.77 -11.17
N ARG A 46 24.56 29.19 -11.57
CA ARG A 46 23.25 29.82 -11.40
C ARG A 46 22.88 29.99 -9.93
N ALA A 47 23.17 29.00 -9.07
CA ALA A 47 22.90 29.06 -7.63
C ALA A 47 23.71 30.16 -6.92
N GLU A 48 24.94 30.46 -7.38
CA GLU A 48 25.72 31.59 -6.86
C GLU A 48 25.04 32.94 -7.13
N ARG A 49 24.35 33.07 -8.27
CA ARG A 49 23.64 34.29 -8.66
C ARG A 49 22.23 34.37 -8.05
N LEU A 50 21.62 33.20 -7.80
CA LEU A 50 20.26 33.03 -7.33
C LEU A 50 20.21 32.08 -6.11
N PRO A 51 20.71 32.51 -4.94
CA PRO A 51 20.86 31.64 -3.76
C PRO A 51 19.54 31.19 -3.12
N ASP A 52 18.41 31.82 -3.48
CA ASP A 52 17.07 31.51 -2.93
C ASP A 52 16.12 30.93 -4.01
N ASN A 53 16.67 30.34 -5.07
CA ASN A 53 15.87 29.78 -6.16
C ASN A 53 15.70 28.25 -6.00
N ALA A 54 14.55 27.81 -5.49
CA ALA A 54 14.22 26.40 -5.25
C ALA A 54 14.46 25.51 -6.48
N GLU A 55 14.03 25.97 -7.66
CA GLU A 55 14.18 25.23 -8.92
C GLU A 55 15.64 24.95 -9.29
N THR A 56 16.54 25.91 -9.03
CA THR A 56 17.97 25.73 -9.29
C THR A 56 18.56 24.65 -8.37
N PHE A 57 18.22 24.67 -7.09
CA PHE A 57 18.64 23.62 -6.15
C PHE A 57 18.03 22.26 -6.46
N ARG A 58 16.77 22.21 -6.92
CA ARG A 58 16.14 20.98 -7.42
C ARG A 58 16.92 20.43 -8.61
N ALA A 59 17.29 21.26 -9.57
CA ALA A 59 18.03 20.83 -10.76
C ALA A 59 19.45 20.35 -10.41
N ILE A 60 20.13 21.01 -9.46
CA ILE A 60 21.41 20.53 -8.90
C ILE A 60 21.23 19.14 -8.29
N GLY A 61 20.23 18.97 -7.42
CA GLY A 61 19.92 17.70 -6.77
C GLY A 61 19.59 16.59 -7.76
N ALA A 62 18.83 16.89 -8.80
CA ALA A 62 18.52 15.98 -9.90
C ALA A 62 19.79 15.53 -10.65
N CYS A 63 20.68 16.46 -10.99
CA CYS A 63 21.96 16.11 -11.63
C CYS A 63 22.82 15.23 -10.73
N GLN A 64 22.92 15.56 -9.43
CA GLN A 64 23.68 14.78 -8.45
C GLN A 64 23.12 13.37 -8.28
N TYR A 65 21.80 13.23 -8.26
CA TYR A 65 21.12 11.93 -8.18
C TYR A 65 21.45 11.03 -9.39
N GLU A 66 21.42 11.58 -10.59
CA GLU A 66 21.76 10.88 -11.83
C GLU A 66 23.25 10.52 -11.91
N LEU A 67 24.12 11.38 -11.38
CA LEU A 67 25.56 11.12 -11.25
C LEU A 67 25.88 10.12 -10.12
N GLY A 68 24.90 9.72 -9.32
CA GLY A 68 25.05 8.77 -8.21
C GLY A 68 25.59 9.38 -6.92
N ASP A 69 25.75 10.70 -6.83
CA ASP A 69 26.10 11.41 -5.58
C ASP A 69 24.82 11.68 -4.77
N VAL A 70 24.25 10.58 -4.24
CA VAL A 70 22.97 10.58 -3.54
C VAL A 70 23.01 11.45 -2.27
N THR A 71 24.16 11.54 -1.60
CA THR A 71 24.36 12.37 -0.41
C THR A 71 24.32 13.86 -0.72
N ALA A 72 24.99 14.30 -1.79
CA ALA A 72 24.90 15.70 -2.21
C ALA A 72 23.52 16.03 -2.76
N ALA A 73 22.90 15.08 -3.48
CA ALA A 73 21.54 15.22 -3.98
C ALA A 73 20.53 15.48 -2.85
N LEU A 74 20.62 14.74 -1.75
CA LEU A 74 19.77 14.95 -0.57
C LEU A 74 19.88 16.39 -0.06
N ALA A 75 21.11 16.87 0.20
CA ALA A 75 21.33 18.22 0.72
C ALA A 75 20.79 19.32 -0.22
N SER A 76 21.01 19.17 -1.53
CA SER A 76 20.49 20.12 -2.52
C SER A 76 18.96 20.11 -2.58
N LEU A 77 18.33 18.95 -2.49
CA LEU A 77 16.87 18.82 -2.53
C LEU A 77 16.20 19.24 -1.23
N GLU A 78 16.83 19.02 -0.08
CA GLU A 78 16.38 19.59 1.19
C GLU A 78 16.41 21.12 1.11
N LYS A 79 17.46 21.70 0.52
CA LYS A 79 17.49 23.15 0.30
C LYS A 79 16.40 23.63 -0.65
N ALA A 80 16.13 22.88 -1.73
CA ALA A 80 15.01 23.18 -2.63
C ALA A 80 13.67 23.13 -1.88
N HIS A 81 13.47 22.12 -1.02
CA HIS A 81 12.26 21.93 -0.24
C HIS A 81 12.07 22.99 0.87
N GLU A 82 13.17 23.49 1.47
CA GLU A 82 13.12 24.64 2.37
C GLU A 82 12.61 25.90 1.66
N LEU A 83 13.03 26.11 0.41
CA LEU A 83 12.68 27.28 -0.39
C LEU A 83 11.26 27.17 -0.98
N ASP A 84 10.85 25.97 -1.39
CA ASP A 84 9.48 25.65 -1.81
C ASP A 84 9.07 24.25 -1.31
N SER A 85 8.33 24.22 -0.21
CA SER A 85 7.90 22.98 0.42
C SER A 85 6.79 22.24 -0.34
N LYS A 86 6.20 22.87 -1.36
CA LYS A 86 5.07 22.30 -2.13
C LYS A 86 5.47 21.84 -3.52
N ASP A 87 6.72 22.02 -3.94
CA ASP A 87 7.21 21.56 -5.23
C ASP A 87 7.16 20.03 -5.33
N ALA A 88 6.19 19.52 -6.09
CA ALA A 88 5.99 18.09 -6.30
C ALA A 88 7.22 17.41 -6.92
N SER A 89 7.94 18.07 -7.83
CA SER A 89 9.15 17.47 -8.42
C SER A 89 10.27 17.31 -7.40
N THR A 90 10.40 18.27 -6.46
CA THR A 90 11.36 18.15 -5.35
C THR A 90 10.96 17.02 -4.40
N LEU A 91 9.68 16.93 -4.02
CA LEU A 91 9.16 15.87 -3.15
C LEU A 91 9.35 14.47 -3.75
N PHE A 92 9.09 14.31 -5.05
CA PHE A 92 9.33 13.06 -5.75
C PHE A 92 10.80 12.64 -5.70
N LEU A 93 11.71 13.58 -5.99
CA LEU A 93 13.15 13.32 -5.96
C LEU A 93 13.68 13.03 -4.56
N LEU A 94 13.16 13.71 -3.53
CA LEU A 94 13.46 13.36 -2.15
C LEU A 94 13.05 11.91 -1.85
N GLY A 95 11.90 11.47 -2.36
CA GLY A 95 11.49 10.07 -2.31
C GLY A 95 12.53 9.14 -2.91
N ARG A 96 12.92 9.39 -4.18
CA ARG A 96 13.93 8.61 -4.92
C ARG A 96 15.29 8.56 -4.23
N VAL A 97 15.75 9.69 -3.72
CA VAL A 97 17.03 9.81 -3.01
C VAL A 97 17.01 8.98 -1.74
N ASN A 98 15.93 9.05 -0.95
CA ASN A 98 15.80 8.26 0.27
C ASN A 98 15.72 6.76 -0.02
N GLU A 99 15.09 6.34 -1.13
CA GLU A 99 15.13 4.94 -1.57
C GLU A 99 16.57 4.48 -1.88
N LYS A 100 17.35 5.29 -2.61
CA LYS A 100 18.77 4.97 -2.87
C LYS A 100 19.62 4.96 -1.60
N LEU A 101 19.25 5.74 -0.59
CA LEU A 101 19.88 5.71 0.74
C LEU A 101 19.40 4.54 1.62
N ASN A 102 18.45 3.72 1.14
CA ASN A 102 17.81 2.65 1.91
C ASN A 102 17.14 3.18 3.20
N ASP A 103 16.62 4.41 3.14
CA ASP A 103 15.75 5.01 4.15
C ASP A 103 14.29 5.00 3.67
N PRO A 104 13.56 3.88 3.87
CA PRO A 104 12.16 3.80 3.48
C PRO A 104 11.26 4.76 4.27
N GLY A 105 11.67 5.21 5.47
CA GLY A 105 10.90 6.17 6.27
C GLY A 105 10.90 7.56 5.63
N GLY A 106 12.08 8.06 5.28
CA GLY A 106 12.24 9.31 4.53
C GLY A 106 11.56 9.25 3.16
N ALA A 107 11.67 8.12 2.46
CA ALA A 107 11.04 7.92 1.16
C ALA A 107 9.50 7.99 1.24
N LEU A 108 8.90 7.27 2.21
CA LEU A 108 7.45 7.30 2.42
C LEU A 108 6.95 8.69 2.81
N ALA A 109 7.68 9.43 3.64
CA ALA A 109 7.30 10.80 4.00
C ALA A 109 7.26 11.72 2.78
N ALA A 110 8.31 11.68 1.95
CA ALA A 110 8.40 12.48 0.74
C ALA A 110 7.33 12.09 -0.31
N TYR A 111 7.11 10.78 -0.53
CA TYR A 111 6.05 10.32 -1.43
C TYR A 111 4.65 10.61 -0.91
N THR A 112 4.43 10.59 0.41
CA THR A 112 3.13 10.99 0.98
C THR A 112 2.83 12.45 0.66
N ALA A 113 3.79 13.35 0.90
CA ALA A 113 3.64 14.77 0.55
C ALA A 113 3.48 14.97 -0.97
N TYR A 114 4.12 14.14 -1.80
CA TYR A 114 3.91 14.14 -3.25
C TYR A 114 2.47 13.75 -3.64
N MET A 115 1.93 12.68 -3.04
CA MET A 115 0.58 12.18 -3.33
C MET A 115 -0.51 13.17 -2.91
N GLU A 116 -0.27 14.05 -1.92
CA GLU A 116 -1.18 15.17 -1.62
C GLU A 116 -1.35 16.15 -2.79
N ARG A 117 -0.39 16.17 -3.73
CA ARG A 117 -0.41 17.02 -4.93
C ARG A 117 -0.83 16.26 -6.18
N LYS A 118 -0.43 15.00 -6.28
CA LYS A 118 -0.75 14.10 -7.40
C LYS A 118 -1.37 12.81 -6.86
N PRO A 119 -2.65 12.84 -6.46
CA PRO A 119 -3.31 11.69 -5.84
C PRO A 119 -3.46 10.48 -6.79
N ASP A 120 -3.39 10.72 -8.10
CA ASP A 120 -3.60 9.70 -9.12
C ASP A 120 -2.30 9.04 -9.61
N ALA A 121 -1.16 9.30 -8.96
CA ALA A 121 0.12 8.68 -9.30
C ALA A 121 0.17 7.22 -8.80
N VAL A 122 -0.33 6.30 -9.64
CA VAL A 122 -0.43 4.87 -9.34
C VAL A 122 0.96 4.24 -9.12
N GLU A 123 1.96 4.67 -9.88
CA GLU A 123 3.34 4.19 -9.80
C GLU A 123 3.96 4.55 -8.45
N VAL A 124 3.73 5.77 -7.97
CA VAL A 124 4.18 6.19 -6.63
C VAL A 124 3.43 5.40 -5.55
N SER A 125 2.14 5.14 -5.72
CA SER A 125 1.35 4.31 -4.79
C SER A 125 1.89 2.87 -4.71
N ALA A 126 2.19 2.25 -5.86
CA ALA A 126 2.79 0.92 -5.94
C ALA A 126 4.15 0.87 -5.25
N ARG A 127 4.98 1.88 -5.49
CA ARG A 127 6.29 2.03 -4.83
C ARG A 127 6.16 2.17 -3.31
N MET A 128 5.26 3.02 -2.83
CA MET A 128 5.00 3.18 -1.40
C MET A 128 4.55 1.87 -0.73
N ASN A 129 3.74 1.05 -1.40
CA ASN A 129 3.31 -0.24 -0.85
C ASN A 129 4.49 -1.21 -0.66
N LEU A 130 5.45 -1.23 -1.59
CA LEU A 130 6.68 -2.01 -1.45
C LEU A 130 7.53 -1.51 -0.28
N LEU A 131 7.70 -0.19 -0.14
CA LEU A 131 8.46 0.42 0.96
C LEU A 131 7.83 0.14 2.33
N ARG A 132 6.50 0.25 2.45
CA ARG A 132 5.77 -0.09 3.68
C ARG A 132 5.98 -1.55 4.07
N ARG A 133 5.87 -2.47 3.11
CA ARG A 133 6.11 -3.90 3.34
C ARG A 133 7.54 -4.14 3.83
N GLN A 134 8.54 -3.55 3.18
CA GLN A 134 9.94 -3.67 3.59
C GLN A 134 10.18 -3.14 5.02
N MET A 135 9.55 -2.03 5.39
CA MET A 135 9.61 -1.50 6.75
C MET A 135 8.96 -2.45 7.75
N LEU A 136 7.77 -2.97 7.46
CA LEU A 136 7.06 -3.90 8.32
C LEU A 136 7.86 -5.19 8.53
N GLU A 137 8.48 -5.74 7.49
CA GLU A 137 9.36 -6.92 7.57
C GLU A 137 10.57 -6.65 8.48
N LYS A 138 11.30 -5.55 8.26
CA LYS A 138 12.44 -5.16 9.11
C LYS A 138 12.01 -4.93 10.56
N GLN A 139 10.89 -4.23 10.80
CA GLN A 139 10.37 -3.99 12.14
C GLN A 139 9.99 -5.29 12.83
N THR A 140 9.31 -6.19 12.13
CA THR A 140 8.85 -7.47 12.66
C THR A 140 10.03 -8.37 13.05
N GLN A 141 11.07 -8.44 12.21
CA GLN A 141 12.30 -9.18 12.54
C GLN A 141 12.96 -8.66 13.82
N ILE A 142 13.04 -7.33 13.99
CA ILE A 142 13.58 -6.72 15.21
C ILE A 142 12.71 -7.05 16.43
N LEU A 143 11.39 -6.99 16.28
CA LEU A 143 10.41 -7.32 17.31
C LEU A 143 10.54 -8.78 17.78
N VAL A 144 10.63 -9.72 16.84
CA VAL A 144 10.82 -11.15 17.13
C VAL A 144 12.19 -11.39 17.78
N ALA A 145 13.26 -10.79 17.26
CA ALA A 145 14.61 -10.94 17.84
C ALA A 145 14.73 -10.39 19.26
N ARG A 146 13.93 -9.38 19.62
CA ARG A 146 13.92 -8.74 20.95
C ARG A 146 12.83 -9.29 21.88
N GLU A 147 12.09 -10.32 21.49
CA GLU A 147 10.94 -10.84 22.23
C GLU A 147 11.27 -11.11 23.71
N GLY A 148 12.40 -11.76 23.99
CA GLY A 148 12.84 -12.09 25.36
C GLY A 148 13.32 -10.92 26.21
N MET A 149 13.51 -9.74 25.62
CA MET A 149 13.97 -8.52 26.29
C MET A 149 12.84 -7.50 26.53
N MET A 150 11.64 -7.77 26.03
CA MET A 150 10.49 -6.86 26.18
C MET A 150 9.97 -6.90 27.62
N THR A 151 10.04 -5.77 28.32
CA THR A 151 9.27 -5.58 29.55
C THR A 151 7.81 -5.34 29.15
N ALA A 152 6.93 -6.25 29.54
CA ALA A 152 5.53 -6.22 29.14
C ALA A 152 4.82 -5.03 29.79
N THR A 153 4.73 -3.91 29.08
CA THR A 153 3.60 -3.00 29.31
C THR A 153 2.38 -3.72 28.77
N PRO A 154 1.38 -4.06 29.60
CA PRO A 154 0.21 -4.77 29.11
C PRO A 154 -0.46 -3.91 28.03
N PRO A 155 -0.64 -4.43 26.81
CA PRO A 155 -1.19 -3.66 25.72
C PRO A 155 -2.61 -3.20 26.06
N SER A 156 -3.00 -2.04 25.53
CA SER A 156 -4.33 -1.50 25.78
C SER A 156 -5.39 -2.54 25.41
N ARG A 157 -6.39 -2.68 26.29
CA ARG A 157 -7.58 -3.50 26.06
C ARG A 157 -8.30 -3.15 24.75
N LEU A 158 -8.17 -1.89 24.33
CA LEU A 158 -8.76 -1.33 23.12
C LEU A 158 -7.81 -1.38 21.91
N THR A 159 -6.67 -2.06 22.02
CA THR A 159 -5.87 -2.42 20.84
C THR A 159 -6.25 -3.83 20.39
N LEU A 160 -6.83 -3.95 19.20
CA LEU A 160 -7.40 -5.19 18.66
C LEU A 160 -6.59 -5.69 17.46
N ALA A 161 -6.24 -6.99 17.48
CA ALA A 161 -5.75 -7.70 16.30
C ALA A 161 -6.85 -8.61 15.75
N VAL A 162 -7.19 -8.46 14.47
CA VAL A 162 -8.24 -9.21 13.80
C VAL A 162 -7.61 -10.28 12.92
N PHE A 163 -7.97 -11.54 13.14
CA PHE A 163 -7.55 -12.67 12.31
C PHE A 163 -8.55 -12.92 11.18
N ASP A 164 -8.08 -13.62 10.14
CA ASP A 164 -8.95 -14.10 9.07
C ASP A 164 -10.07 -14.99 9.63
N PHE A 165 -11.26 -14.89 9.04
CA PHE A 165 -12.38 -15.73 9.44
C PHE A 165 -12.18 -17.15 8.93
N GLU A 166 -12.34 -18.12 9.83
CA GLU A 166 -12.27 -19.53 9.46
C GLU A 166 -13.53 -19.98 8.72
N ASN A 167 -13.35 -20.59 7.55
CA ASN A 167 -14.45 -21.19 6.80
C ASN A 167 -14.77 -22.58 7.36
N LEU A 168 -15.84 -22.68 8.15
CA LEU A 168 -16.34 -23.95 8.67
C LEU A 168 -17.35 -24.61 7.71
N SER A 169 -17.64 -23.98 6.56
CA SER A 169 -18.57 -24.50 5.57
C SER A 169 -18.04 -25.75 4.85
N PRO A 170 -18.93 -26.60 4.32
CA PRO A 170 -18.53 -27.68 3.42
C PRO A 170 -17.88 -27.17 2.13
N ASP A 171 -18.30 -26.00 1.64
CA ASP A 171 -17.76 -25.40 0.43
C ASP A 171 -16.45 -24.65 0.70
N SER A 172 -15.34 -25.25 0.28
CA SER A 172 -14.00 -24.64 0.38
C SER A 172 -13.80 -23.46 -0.58
N LEU A 173 -14.63 -23.30 -1.62
CA LEU A 173 -14.51 -22.18 -2.57
C LEU A 173 -14.82 -20.83 -1.92
N LEU A 174 -15.53 -20.84 -0.78
CA LEU A 174 -15.79 -19.65 0.02
C LEU A 174 -14.64 -19.27 0.95
N THR A 175 -13.56 -20.06 1.06
CA THR A 175 -12.44 -19.75 1.97
C THR A 175 -11.87 -18.34 1.81
N PRO A 176 -11.71 -17.78 0.58
CA PRO A 176 -11.27 -16.39 0.41
C PRO A 176 -12.18 -15.37 1.09
N LEU A 177 -13.49 -15.66 1.23
CA LEU A 177 -14.45 -14.79 1.92
C LEU A 177 -13.98 -14.44 3.33
N GLY A 178 -13.34 -15.38 4.03
CA GLY A 178 -12.88 -15.15 5.40
C GLY A 178 -11.85 -14.02 5.51
N LYS A 179 -10.98 -13.89 4.50
CA LYS A 179 -10.00 -12.79 4.39
C LYS A 179 -10.66 -11.46 4.06
N GLY A 180 -11.67 -11.48 3.20
CA GLY A 180 -12.43 -10.28 2.87
C GLY A 180 -13.25 -9.76 4.05
N LEU A 181 -13.91 -10.66 4.79
CA LEU A 181 -14.65 -10.32 6.00
C LEU A 181 -13.72 -9.71 7.05
N ALA A 182 -12.56 -10.31 7.31
CA ALA A 182 -11.57 -9.72 8.22
C ALA A 182 -11.08 -8.34 7.74
N ALA A 183 -10.83 -8.18 6.43
CA ALA A 183 -10.40 -6.89 5.87
C ALA A 183 -11.48 -5.80 6.01
N MET A 184 -12.74 -6.15 5.78
CA MET A 184 -13.88 -5.26 5.94
C MET A 184 -14.05 -4.89 7.42
N LEU A 185 -14.03 -5.90 8.29
CA LEU A 185 -14.12 -5.72 9.74
C LEU A 185 -13.04 -4.82 10.30
N ILE A 186 -11.78 -4.96 9.84
CA ILE A 186 -10.69 -4.05 10.21
C ILE A 186 -10.99 -2.61 9.77
N THR A 187 -11.49 -2.44 8.55
CA THR A 187 -11.81 -1.12 7.99
C THR A 187 -12.94 -0.45 8.75
N ASP A 188 -14.00 -1.20 9.08
CA ASP A 188 -15.15 -0.70 9.81
C ASP A 188 -14.79 -0.41 11.28
N LEU A 189 -14.18 -1.36 11.98
CA LEU A 189 -13.74 -1.14 13.37
C LEU A 189 -12.74 0.01 13.50
N SER A 190 -11.98 0.35 12.44
CA SER A 190 -11.08 1.51 12.45
C SER A 190 -11.79 2.86 12.47
N GLN A 191 -13.08 2.91 12.14
CA GLN A 191 -13.90 4.13 12.22
C GLN A 191 -14.29 4.50 13.65
N ALA A 192 -14.10 3.59 14.62
CA ALA A 192 -14.32 3.90 16.03
C ALA A 192 -13.06 4.51 16.65
N ASP A 193 -13.08 5.82 16.94
CA ASP A 193 -11.91 6.58 17.43
C ASP A 193 -11.32 6.02 18.74
N SER A 194 -12.17 5.34 19.53
CA SER A 194 -11.82 4.72 20.80
C SER A 194 -11.06 3.41 20.66
N LEU A 195 -10.97 2.84 19.45
CA LEU A 195 -10.37 1.55 19.17
C LEU A 195 -9.11 1.70 18.31
N ARG A 196 -8.05 0.98 18.66
CA ARG A 196 -6.81 0.91 17.87
C ARG A 196 -6.73 -0.45 17.21
N LEU A 197 -6.66 -0.48 15.88
CA LEU A 197 -6.56 -1.72 15.12
C LEU A 197 -5.09 -1.99 14.80
N VAL A 198 -4.67 -3.23 14.94
CA VAL A 198 -3.39 -3.68 14.39
C VAL A 198 -3.52 -3.77 12.89
N GLU A 199 -2.57 -3.17 12.17
CA GLU A 199 -2.53 -3.23 10.71
C GLU A 199 -2.47 -4.69 10.22
N ARG A 200 -3.31 -5.02 9.23
CA ARG A 200 -3.38 -6.36 8.64
C ARG A 200 -2.00 -6.86 8.15
N GLN A 201 -1.26 -6.00 7.45
CA GLN A 201 0.06 -6.35 6.92
C GLN A 201 1.06 -6.68 8.03
N ARG A 202 0.98 -5.98 9.18
CA ARG A 202 1.81 -6.28 10.35
C ARG A 202 1.47 -7.64 10.96
N LEU A 203 0.18 -7.97 11.08
CA LEU A 203 -0.24 -9.30 11.53
C LEU A 203 0.28 -10.39 10.60
N GLN A 204 0.11 -10.21 9.28
CA GLN A 204 0.54 -11.16 8.27
C GLN A 204 2.05 -11.44 8.35
N VAL A 205 2.88 -10.38 8.29
CA VAL A 205 4.34 -10.50 8.35
C VAL A 205 4.79 -11.20 9.64
N LEU A 206 4.11 -10.94 10.76
CA LEU A 206 4.40 -11.63 12.02
C LEU A 206 4.04 -13.12 11.95
N LEU A 207 2.89 -13.47 11.39
CA LEU A 207 2.48 -14.87 11.27
C LEU A 207 3.40 -15.63 10.31
N ASP A 208 3.82 -15.01 9.22
CA ASP A 208 4.78 -15.57 8.26
C ASP A 208 6.14 -15.83 8.94
N GLU A 209 6.68 -14.84 9.66
CA GLU A 209 7.97 -14.96 10.39
C GLU A 209 7.92 -16.04 11.48
N LEU A 210 6.77 -16.21 12.13
CA LEU A 210 6.56 -17.26 13.12
C LEU A 210 6.35 -18.65 12.49
N GLY A 211 6.33 -18.77 11.16
CA GLY A 211 6.05 -20.01 10.42
C GLY A 211 4.61 -20.50 10.61
N MET A 212 3.67 -19.57 10.82
CA MET A 212 2.28 -19.84 11.22
C MET A 212 1.28 -19.70 10.07
N THR A 213 1.73 -19.37 8.86
CA THR A 213 0.96 -19.33 7.60
C THR A 213 1.60 -20.27 6.57
N HIS A 214 0.81 -20.66 5.56
CA HIS A 214 1.15 -21.69 4.59
C HIS A 214 2.53 -21.49 3.93
N ALA A 215 3.18 -22.62 3.62
CA ALA A 215 4.51 -22.75 3.03
C ALA A 215 4.89 -21.61 2.06
N ALA A 216 6.03 -20.99 2.33
CA ALA A 216 6.68 -20.03 1.43
C ALA A 216 6.73 -20.56 -0.03
N PRO A 217 6.53 -19.70 -1.04
CA PRO A 217 6.71 -20.12 -2.42
C PRO A 217 8.19 -20.50 -2.66
N PRO A 218 8.47 -21.60 -3.38
CA PRO A 218 9.83 -21.91 -3.79
C PRO A 218 10.33 -20.82 -4.74
N ALA A 219 11.57 -20.37 -4.50
CA ALA A 219 12.24 -19.38 -5.33
C ALA A 219 12.32 -19.86 -6.80
N GLY A 220 11.80 -19.05 -7.71
CA GLY A 220 12.20 -19.00 -9.12
C GLY A 220 11.57 -20.03 -10.06
N THR A 221 10.68 -19.56 -10.95
CA THR A 221 10.77 -19.82 -12.40
C THR A 221 9.90 -18.81 -13.16
N PRO A 222 10.38 -18.22 -14.27
CA PRO A 222 9.67 -17.17 -15.00
C PRO A 222 8.58 -17.75 -15.94
N ALA A 223 7.65 -16.86 -16.27
CA ALA A 223 6.44 -17.04 -17.06
C ALA A 223 6.58 -17.87 -18.35
N ASP A 224 5.60 -18.74 -18.62
CA ASP A 224 4.76 -18.65 -19.83
C ASP A 224 3.55 -19.62 -19.78
N LYS A 225 2.33 -19.06 -19.85
CA LYS A 225 1.14 -19.56 -20.59
C LYS A 225 -0.16 -18.88 -20.12
N PRO A 226 -0.94 -18.25 -21.02
CA PRO A 226 -2.29 -17.80 -20.73
C PRO A 226 -3.36 -18.87 -21.06
N ALA A 227 -4.51 -18.70 -20.40
CA ALA A 227 -5.84 -19.26 -20.65
C ALA A 227 -6.14 -20.72 -20.25
N GLY A 228 -7.09 -20.85 -19.31
CA GLY A 228 -7.94 -22.03 -19.11
C GLY A 228 -7.67 -22.81 -17.83
N GLU A 229 -8.52 -22.64 -16.81
CA GLU A 229 -8.87 -23.79 -15.94
C GLU A 229 -9.45 -24.91 -16.82
N PRO A 230 -9.20 -26.21 -16.53
CA PRO A 230 -9.48 -26.79 -15.20
C PRO A 230 -8.55 -27.92 -14.68
N ALA A 231 -8.82 -28.27 -13.41
CA ALA A 231 -8.67 -29.57 -12.72
C ALA A 231 -7.43 -29.80 -11.82
N ALA A 232 -7.67 -29.66 -10.52
CA ALA A 232 -7.01 -30.47 -9.50
C ALA A 232 -7.44 -31.94 -9.65
N THR A 233 -6.48 -32.85 -9.83
CA THR A 233 -6.69 -34.28 -9.55
C THR A 233 -5.60 -34.78 -8.62
N ALA A 234 -5.78 -34.54 -7.32
CA ALA A 234 -5.18 -35.42 -6.33
C ALA A 234 -5.78 -36.82 -6.51
N ASP A 235 -4.95 -37.87 -6.53
CA ASP A 235 -5.42 -39.25 -6.69
C ASP A 235 -6.50 -39.58 -5.62
N PRO A 236 -7.76 -39.87 -6.03
CA PRO A 236 -8.85 -40.12 -5.10
C PRO A 236 -8.63 -41.33 -4.18
N ILE A 237 -7.83 -42.32 -4.62
CA ILE A 237 -7.53 -43.53 -3.83
C ILE A 237 -6.51 -43.17 -2.75
N LEU A 238 -5.44 -42.50 -3.13
CA LEU A 238 -4.43 -42.00 -2.20
C LEU A 238 -5.07 -41.08 -1.14
N GLN A 239 -5.92 -40.13 -1.56
CA GLN A 239 -6.60 -39.22 -0.64
C GLN A 239 -7.50 -39.97 0.35
N LEU A 240 -8.23 -41.00 -0.12
CA LEU A 240 -9.08 -41.77 0.77
C LEU A 240 -8.27 -42.64 1.74
N LYS A 241 -7.13 -43.21 1.32
CA LYS A 241 -6.22 -43.94 2.21
C LYS A 241 -5.65 -43.04 3.30
N THR A 242 -5.23 -41.83 2.94
CA THR A 242 -4.74 -40.83 3.90
C THR A 242 -5.81 -40.47 4.92
N ASN A 243 -7.05 -40.28 4.46
CA ASN A 243 -8.18 -39.98 5.34
C ASN A 243 -8.48 -41.14 6.31
N LEU A 244 -8.52 -42.38 5.81
CA LEU A 244 -8.74 -43.57 6.63
C LEU A 244 -7.56 -43.88 7.57
N ALA A 245 -6.35 -43.48 7.23
CA ALA A 245 -5.18 -43.59 8.12
C ALA A 245 -5.22 -42.58 9.27
N THR A 246 -5.96 -41.48 9.10
CA THR A 246 -6.13 -40.42 10.11
C THR A 246 -7.30 -40.71 11.05
N LEU A 247 -8.37 -41.33 10.52
CA LEU A 247 -9.55 -41.67 11.30
C LEU A 247 -9.28 -42.80 12.28
N ILE A 248 -9.72 -42.60 13.53
CA ILE A 248 -9.60 -43.60 14.61
C ILE A 248 -10.90 -44.39 14.74
N SER A 249 -10.80 -45.71 14.73
CA SER A 249 -11.93 -46.62 14.89
C SER A 249 -12.43 -46.68 16.33
N SER A 250 -13.59 -47.34 16.52
CA SER A 250 -14.16 -47.61 17.85
C SER A 250 -13.21 -48.35 18.80
N ASP A 251 -12.22 -49.10 18.26
CA ASP A 251 -11.18 -49.80 19.03
C ASP A 251 -9.97 -48.93 19.42
N GLY A 252 -9.98 -47.64 19.08
CA GLY A 252 -8.88 -46.72 19.39
C GLY A 252 -7.69 -46.78 18.42
N THR A 253 -7.80 -47.50 17.30
CA THR A 253 -6.71 -47.58 16.30
C THR A 253 -7.14 -47.05 14.92
N PRO A 254 -6.19 -46.61 14.07
CA PRO A 254 -6.50 -46.12 12.73
C PRO A 254 -7.21 -47.16 11.84
N TYR A 255 -8.17 -46.72 11.02
CA TYR A 255 -8.86 -47.61 10.07
C TYR A 255 -7.90 -48.18 9.00
N TYR A 256 -6.87 -47.43 8.59
CA TYR A 256 -5.87 -47.88 7.62
C TYR A 256 -4.44 -47.78 8.17
N LYS A 257 -3.66 -48.86 8.04
CA LYS A 257 -2.26 -48.97 8.52
C LYS A 257 -1.30 -49.45 7.41
N GLY A 258 -1.71 -49.33 6.14
CA GLY A 258 -0.93 -49.78 4.98
C GLY A 258 -0.23 -48.65 4.24
N PRO A 259 0.51 -48.97 3.15
CA PRO A 259 1.19 -47.98 2.31
C PRO A 259 0.23 -46.97 1.66
N LEU A 260 0.63 -45.69 1.66
CA LEU A 260 -0.10 -44.59 1.02
C LEU A 260 0.31 -44.47 -0.45
N ASP A 261 -0.17 -45.40 -1.26
CA ASP A 261 -0.04 -45.42 -2.72
C ASP A 261 -1.42 -45.53 -3.40
N SER A 262 -1.45 -45.50 -4.73
CA SER A 262 -2.68 -45.60 -5.53
C SER A 262 -3.27 -47.03 -5.61
N GLU A 263 -2.65 -48.04 -4.99
CA GLU A 263 -3.06 -49.44 -5.17
C GLU A 263 -4.24 -49.86 -4.27
N GLN A 264 -5.22 -50.56 -4.85
CA GLN A 264 -6.38 -51.05 -4.09
C GLN A 264 -6.13 -52.42 -3.45
N THR A 265 -5.34 -52.44 -2.38
CA THR A 265 -4.99 -53.66 -1.65
C THR A 265 -6.16 -54.24 -0.84
N THR A 266 -6.06 -55.52 -0.44
CA THR A 266 -7.02 -56.15 0.48
C THR A 266 -7.15 -55.38 1.80
N MET A 267 -6.05 -54.80 2.29
CA MET A 267 -6.04 -53.94 3.48
C MET A 267 -6.90 -52.68 3.28
N TYR A 268 -6.82 -52.05 2.10
CA TYR A 268 -7.63 -50.87 1.78
C TYR A 268 -9.13 -51.20 1.75
N LYS A 269 -9.52 -52.31 1.11
CA LYS A 269 -10.92 -52.76 1.09
C LYS A 269 -11.44 -53.10 2.49
N ASN A 270 -10.61 -53.69 3.34
CA ASN A 270 -10.96 -54.00 4.73
C ASN A 270 -11.13 -52.72 5.57
N ALA A 271 -10.28 -51.71 5.37
CA ALA A 271 -10.40 -50.41 6.01
C ALA A 271 -11.70 -49.69 5.63
N VAL A 272 -12.06 -49.71 4.33
CA VAL A 272 -13.34 -49.15 3.86
C VAL A 272 -14.53 -49.87 4.48
N ARG A 273 -14.52 -51.21 4.55
CA ARG A 273 -15.59 -51.99 5.20
C ARG A 273 -15.70 -51.72 6.69
N ALA A 274 -14.57 -51.58 7.38
CA ALA A 274 -14.55 -51.25 8.80
C ALA A 274 -15.19 -49.86 9.02
N PHE A 275 -14.78 -48.86 8.24
CA PHE A 275 -15.36 -47.54 8.30
C PHE A 275 -16.86 -47.52 7.96
N GLN A 276 -17.29 -48.19 6.89
CA GLN A 276 -18.71 -48.26 6.51
C GLN A 276 -19.56 -48.88 7.62
N ARG A 277 -19.05 -49.91 8.30
CA ARG A 277 -19.75 -50.55 9.42
C ARG A 277 -19.94 -49.58 10.59
N ASP A 278 -18.89 -48.86 10.95
CA ASP A 278 -18.91 -47.92 12.07
C ASP A 278 -19.75 -46.67 11.76
N ALA A 279 -19.79 -46.26 10.48
CA ALA A 279 -20.58 -45.13 10.00
C ALA A 279 -22.05 -45.47 9.68
N GLY A 280 -22.49 -46.71 9.91
CA GLY A 280 -23.86 -47.15 9.62
C GLY A 280 -24.22 -47.18 8.12
N LEU A 281 -23.23 -47.34 7.25
CA LEU A 281 -23.38 -47.40 5.80
C LEU A 281 -23.50 -48.84 5.30
N VAL A 282 -23.88 -48.99 4.02
CA VAL A 282 -23.82 -50.29 3.32
C VAL A 282 -22.37 -50.77 3.28
N VAL A 283 -22.10 -51.96 3.83
CA VAL A 283 -20.76 -52.54 3.98
C VAL A 283 -20.37 -53.36 2.75
N ASP A 284 -20.09 -52.69 1.63
CA ASP A 284 -19.68 -53.34 0.38
C ASP A 284 -18.14 -53.31 0.17
N GLY A 285 -17.43 -52.44 0.88
CA GLY A 285 -16.00 -52.18 0.69
C GLY A 285 -15.69 -51.36 -0.56
N ILE A 286 -16.71 -50.74 -1.14
CA ILE A 286 -16.61 -49.88 -2.32
C ILE A 286 -16.88 -48.44 -1.86
N PRO A 287 -15.89 -47.54 -1.96
CA PRO A 287 -16.08 -46.17 -1.51
C PRO A 287 -16.87 -45.36 -2.54
N GLY A 288 -18.20 -45.45 -2.49
CA GLY A 288 -19.13 -44.59 -3.23
C GLY A 288 -19.24 -43.17 -2.64
N PRO A 289 -20.06 -42.28 -3.24
CA PRO A 289 -20.24 -40.91 -2.76
C PRO A 289 -20.60 -40.82 -1.27
N ASN A 290 -21.51 -41.68 -0.80
CA ASN A 290 -21.92 -41.72 0.61
C ASN A 290 -20.77 -42.08 1.55
N THR A 291 -19.94 -43.07 1.18
CA THR A 291 -18.77 -43.47 1.96
C THR A 291 -17.73 -42.36 2.01
N ARG A 292 -17.45 -41.70 0.88
CA ARG A 292 -16.49 -40.58 0.83
C ARG A 292 -16.97 -39.37 1.65
N ASN A 293 -18.26 -39.04 1.55
CA ASN A 293 -18.85 -37.95 2.33
C ASN A 293 -18.84 -38.26 3.82
N ALA A 294 -19.14 -39.51 4.21
CA ALA A 294 -19.05 -39.94 5.61
C ALA A 294 -17.61 -39.92 6.13
N VAL A 295 -16.61 -40.33 5.34
CA VAL A 295 -15.18 -40.22 5.73
C VAL A 295 -14.79 -38.76 5.96
N LYS A 296 -15.20 -37.85 5.06
CA LYS A 296 -14.96 -36.40 5.23
C LYS A 296 -15.69 -35.84 6.46
N ALA A 297 -16.93 -36.26 6.69
CA ALA A 297 -17.71 -35.85 7.85
C ALA A 297 -17.13 -36.39 9.17
N ALA A 298 -16.63 -37.63 9.18
CA ALA A 298 -15.95 -38.23 10.32
C ALA A 298 -14.61 -37.54 10.59
N LEU A 299 -13.86 -37.14 9.55
CA LEU A 299 -12.66 -36.33 9.71
C LEU A 299 -13.02 -34.97 10.30
N LYS A 300 -14.10 -34.35 9.84
CA LYS A 300 -14.65 -33.10 10.38
C LYS A 300 -15.13 -33.26 11.83
N ALA A 301 -15.72 -34.40 12.20
CA ALA A 301 -16.21 -34.67 13.55
C ALA A 301 -15.10 -35.03 14.54
N GLN A 302 -14.06 -35.73 14.06
CA GLN A 302 -12.85 -35.99 14.82
C GLN A 302 -12.03 -34.70 14.96
N THR A 303 -12.06 -33.83 13.95
CA THR A 303 -11.49 -32.48 14.02
C THR A 303 -12.37 -31.47 14.78
N SER A 304 -13.67 -31.72 14.94
CA SER A 304 -14.57 -30.89 15.77
C SER A 304 -14.54 -31.28 17.24
N LYS A 305 -14.16 -32.53 17.58
CA LYS A 305 -13.67 -32.85 18.94
C LYS A 305 -12.33 -32.16 19.23
N THR A 306 -11.58 -31.77 18.19
CA THR A 306 -10.50 -30.77 18.24
C THR A 306 -10.95 -29.38 17.78
N GLY A 307 -12.23 -28.99 17.98
CA GLY A 307 -12.61 -27.57 18.08
C GLY A 307 -11.91 -26.87 19.28
N ALA A 308 -11.34 -27.68 20.17
CA ALA A 308 -10.33 -27.26 21.13
C ALA A 308 -8.99 -26.87 20.49
N GLU A 309 -8.67 -27.16 19.22
CA GLU A 309 -7.37 -26.81 18.63
C GLU A 309 -7.33 -25.39 18.08
N GLY A 310 -8.39 -24.82 17.50
CA GLY A 310 -8.43 -23.37 17.22
C GLY A 310 -8.39 -22.53 18.52
N SER A 311 -9.17 -22.97 19.51
CA SER A 311 -9.20 -22.40 20.86
C SER A 311 -7.91 -22.66 21.67
N ALA A 312 -7.22 -23.79 21.53
CA ALA A 312 -5.96 -24.09 22.24
C ALA A 312 -4.74 -23.52 21.51
N PHE A 313 -4.78 -23.41 20.18
CA PHE A 313 -3.79 -22.71 19.35
C PHE A 313 -3.78 -21.22 19.69
N ALA A 314 -4.96 -20.62 19.90
CA ALA A 314 -5.09 -19.27 20.44
C ALA A 314 -4.73 -19.19 21.93
N GLN A 315 -5.19 -20.11 22.80
CA GLN A 315 -4.93 -20.01 24.25
C GLN A 315 -3.44 -20.10 24.64
N GLY A 316 -2.64 -20.95 23.98
CA GLY A 316 -1.20 -21.05 24.26
C GLY A 316 -0.35 -19.94 23.63
N ARG A 317 -0.85 -19.27 22.59
CA ARG A 317 -0.10 -18.28 21.79
C ARG A 317 -0.60 -16.85 21.93
N ALA A 318 -1.81 -16.63 22.44
CA ALA A 318 -2.41 -15.31 22.62
C ALA A 318 -1.52 -14.38 23.47
N PRO A 319 -0.86 -14.84 24.55
CA PRO A 319 0.06 -13.98 25.29
C PRO A 319 1.29 -13.57 24.48
N ARG A 320 1.78 -14.45 23.60
CA ARG A 320 2.91 -14.19 22.72
C ARG A 320 2.53 -13.22 21.60
N LEU A 321 1.44 -13.50 20.91
CA LEU A 321 0.90 -12.65 19.83
C LEU A 321 0.50 -11.27 20.36
N GLY A 322 -0.15 -11.19 21.52
CA GLY A 322 -0.50 -9.93 22.15
C GLY A 322 0.71 -9.05 22.49
N ARG A 323 1.80 -9.64 22.97
CA ARG A 323 3.06 -8.90 23.19
C ARG A 323 3.67 -8.40 21.88
N LEU A 324 3.78 -9.26 20.87
CA LEU A 324 4.42 -8.91 19.58
C LEU A 324 3.60 -7.90 18.76
N LEU A 325 2.28 -8.01 18.80
CA LEU A 325 1.36 -7.10 18.13
C LEU A 325 1.04 -5.86 18.97
N SER A 326 1.39 -5.86 20.26
CA SER A 326 0.94 -4.87 21.24
C SER A 326 -0.59 -4.73 21.28
N ALA A 327 -1.29 -5.87 21.13
CA ALA A 327 -2.74 -5.98 21.17
C ALA A 327 -3.21 -6.55 22.52
N GLY A 328 -4.19 -5.91 23.16
CA GLY A 328 -4.81 -6.39 24.40
C GLY A 328 -5.93 -7.40 24.16
N THR A 329 -6.46 -7.41 22.93
CA THR A 329 -7.54 -8.29 22.51
C THR A 329 -7.22 -8.87 21.13
N LEU A 330 -7.51 -10.16 20.94
CA LEU A 330 -7.51 -10.82 19.62
C LEU A 330 -8.96 -11.08 19.22
N LEU A 331 -9.31 -10.86 17.97
CA LEU A 331 -10.59 -11.23 17.38
C LEU A 331 -10.38 -12.40 16.42
N GLN A 332 -11.02 -13.52 16.71
CA GLN A 332 -11.07 -14.67 15.82
C GLN A 332 -12.48 -14.83 15.27
N GLY A 333 -12.63 -14.86 13.95
CA GLY A 333 -13.91 -15.04 13.29
C GLY A 333 -14.07 -16.44 12.72
N SER A 334 -15.31 -16.87 12.53
CA SER A 334 -15.62 -18.04 11.71
C SER A 334 -16.96 -17.85 10.99
N PHE A 335 -17.16 -18.60 9.91
CA PHE A 335 -18.45 -18.62 9.23
C PHE A 335 -18.84 -20.03 8.77
N LEU A 336 -20.14 -20.28 8.78
CA LEU A 336 -20.72 -21.56 8.38
C LEU A 336 -21.95 -21.31 7.51
N THR A 337 -22.00 -21.98 6.36
CA THR A 337 -23.18 -21.98 5.47
C THR A 337 -24.08 -23.19 5.73
N PHE A 338 -25.39 -22.98 5.57
CA PHE A 338 -26.45 -23.97 5.74
C PHE A 338 -27.37 -23.99 4.52
N GLU A 339 -28.29 -24.97 4.46
CA GLU A 339 -29.38 -25.03 3.48
C GLU A 339 -28.89 -24.86 2.03
N GLU A 340 -28.00 -25.78 1.60
CA GLU A 340 -27.36 -25.75 0.27
C GLU A 340 -26.60 -24.44 -0.06
N GLY A 341 -26.15 -23.70 0.95
CA GLY A 341 -25.34 -22.49 0.78
C GLY A 341 -26.14 -21.19 0.76
N ALA A 342 -27.47 -21.24 0.91
CA ALA A 342 -28.32 -20.05 0.87
C ALA A 342 -28.24 -19.21 2.15
N GLN A 343 -27.99 -19.84 3.31
CA GLN A 343 -27.87 -19.18 4.61
C GLN A 343 -26.42 -19.22 5.09
N VAL A 344 -25.98 -18.15 5.76
CA VAL A 344 -24.67 -18.04 6.40
C VAL A 344 -24.84 -17.53 7.83
N ARG A 345 -24.01 -18.05 8.73
CA ARG A 345 -23.81 -17.54 10.08
C ARG A 345 -22.37 -17.09 10.22
N LEU A 346 -22.18 -15.89 10.76
CA LEU A 346 -20.91 -15.31 11.13
C LEU A 346 -20.80 -15.29 12.66
N ASP A 347 -19.72 -15.86 13.18
CA ASP A 347 -19.37 -15.87 14.60
C ASP A 347 -18.04 -15.14 14.80
N ALA A 348 -17.87 -14.47 15.94
CA ALA A 348 -16.62 -13.84 16.33
C ALA A 348 -16.37 -13.99 17.83
N ASP A 349 -15.13 -14.29 18.20
CA ASP A 349 -14.67 -14.45 19.57
C ASP A 349 -13.64 -13.39 19.92
N LEU A 350 -13.84 -12.71 21.04
CA LEU A 350 -12.89 -11.75 21.61
C LEU A 350 -12.06 -12.44 22.70
N LEU A 351 -10.76 -12.58 22.47
CA LEU A 351 -9.83 -13.25 23.38
C LEU A 351 -8.90 -12.24 24.05
N ALA A 352 -8.82 -12.28 25.39
CA ALA A 352 -7.85 -11.50 26.13
C ALA A 352 -6.44 -12.06 25.88
N THR A 353 -5.49 -11.21 25.48
CA THR A 353 -4.15 -11.71 25.14
C THR A 353 -3.39 -12.26 26.35
N GLU A 354 -3.62 -11.71 27.54
CA GLU A 354 -2.96 -12.15 28.78
C GLU A 354 -3.23 -13.62 29.14
N THR A 355 -4.46 -14.07 28.89
CA THR A 355 -4.97 -15.37 29.37
C THR A 355 -5.39 -16.30 28.25
N GLY A 356 -5.59 -15.78 27.03
CA GLY A 356 -6.25 -16.48 25.94
C GLY A 356 -7.73 -16.79 26.19
N SER A 357 -8.32 -16.24 27.26
CA SER A 357 -9.71 -16.51 27.62
C SER A 357 -10.67 -15.59 26.88
N PRO A 358 -11.92 -16.05 26.64
CA PRO A 358 -12.98 -15.18 26.15
C PRO A 358 -13.15 -13.95 27.04
N ARG A 359 -13.38 -12.80 26.42
CA ARG A 359 -13.46 -11.50 27.08
C ARG A 359 -14.90 -10.99 27.19
N ALA A 360 -15.71 -11.21 26.16
CA ALA A 360 -17.11 -10.83 26.09
C ALA A 360 -17.81 -11.69 25.04
N ASP A 361 -19.12 -11.88 25.22
CA ASP A 361 -19.96 -12.53 24.23
C ASP A 361 -20.29 -11.56 23.09
N VAL A 362 -19.94 -11.96 21.88
CA VAL A 362 -20.37 -11.30 20.65
C VAL A 362 -21.59 -12.05 20.13
N GLN A 363 -22.68 -11.34 19.86
CA GLN A 363 -23.84 -11.94 19.21
C GLN A 363 -23.50 -12.28 17.75
N PRO A 364 -23.77 -13.51 17.29
CA PRO A 364 -23.53 -13.92 15.92
C PRO A 364 -24.55 -13.27 14.97
N ALA A 365 -24.13 -13.02 13.74
CA ALA A 365 -25.00 -12.54 12.67
C ALA A 365 -25.38 -13.70 11.75
N ALA A 366 -26.66 -13.85 11.41
CA ALA A 366 -27.12 -14.93 10.56
C ALA A 366 -28.20 -14.45 9.59
N GLY A 367 -28.12 -14.92 8.35
CA GLY A 367 -29.05 -14.56 7.29
C GLY A 367 -28.62 -15.14 5.96
N LYS A 368 -29.09 -14.54 4.87
CA LYS A 368 -28.76 -15.03 3.54
C LYS A 368 -27.30 -14.74 3.19
N LEU A 369 -26.66 -15.65 2.45
CA LEU A 369 -25.28 -15.46 1.99
C LEU A 369 -25.11 -14.20 1.12
N GLU A 370 -26.10 -13.88 0.28
CA GLU A 370 -26.10 -12.66 -0.54
C GLU A 370 -26.07 -11.36 0.29
N GLN A 371 -26.47 -11.43 1.57
CA GLN A 371 -26.50 -10.32 2.52
C GLN A 371 -25.30 -10.33 3.47
N VAL A 372 -24.26 -11.13 3.20
CA VAL A 372 -23.13 -11.30 4.13
C VAL A 372 -22.45 -9.97 4.50
N LEU A 373 -22.46 -8.99 3.59
CA LEU A 373 -21.91 -7.66 3.86
C LEU A 373 -22.73 -6.91 4.92
N HIS A 374 -24.06 -7.03 4.90
CA HIS A 374 -24.92 -6.49 5.95
C HIS A 374 -24.76 -7.24 7.27
N LEU A 375 -24.64 -8.58 7.21
CA LEU A 375 -24.40 -9.40 8.40
C LEU A 375 -23.06 -9.05 9.07
N GLU A 376 -22.06 -8.70 8.26
CA GLU A 376 -20.79 -8.21 8.77
C GLU A 376 -20.98 -6.87 9.51
N LYS A 377 -21.79 -5.92 9.00
CA LYS A 377 -22.11 -4.67 9.73
C LYS A 377 -22.81 -4.92 11.06
N GLU A 378 -23.71 -5.91 11.12
CA GLU A 378 -24.34 -6.33 12.36
C GLU A 378 -23.31 -6.90 13.35
N LEU A 379 -22.37 -7.71 12.84
CA LEU A 379 -21.27 -8.26 13.63
C LEU A 379 -20.34 -7.16 14.16
N VAL A 380 -20.01 -6.13 13.35
CA VAL A 380 -19.23 -4.95 13.78
C VAL A 380 -19.90 -4.29 14.99
N LEU A 381 -21.20 -3.98 14.89
CA LEU A 381 -21.94 -3.34 15.99
C LEU A 381 -21.98 -4.23 17.24
N SER A 382 -22.13 -5.54 17.05
CA SER A 382 -22.10 -6.54 18.12
C SER A 382 -20.74 -6.57 18.84
N ILE A 383 -19.63 -6.53 18.09
CA ILE A 383 -18.26 -6.46 18.61
C ILE A 383 -18.05 -5.17 19.40
N LEU A 384 -18.45 -4.01 18.86
CA LEU A 384 -18.34 -2.73 19.55
C LEU A 384 -19.14 -2.75 20.86
N ALA A 385 -20.36 -3.26 20.85
CA ALA A 385 -21.19 -3.41 22.04
C ALA A 385 -20.55 -4.35 23.09
N ALA A 386 -19.97 -5.48 22.65
CA ALA A 386 -19.25 -6.42 23.52
C ALA A 386 -18.00 -5.80 24.16
N LEU A 387 -17.36 -4.84 23.48
CA LEU A 387 -16.25 -4.03 24.01
C LEU A 387 -16.71 -2.87 24.89
N GLY A 388 -18.03 -2.67 25.07
CA GLY A 388 -18.60 -1.57 25.83
C GLY A 388 -18.51 -0.22 25.11
N LEU A 389 -18.34 -0.23 23.79
CA LEU A 389 -18.24 0.94 22.94
C LEU A 389 -19.60 1.22 22.30
N SER A 390 -19.99 2.50 22.26
CA SER A 390 -21.19 2.96 21.59
C SER A 390 -20.79 4.02 20.56
N PRO A 391 -20.75 3.67 19.26
CA PRO A 391 -20.38 4.65 18.24
C PRO A 391 -21.38 5.80 18.23
N SER A 392 -20.87 7.01 18.01
CA SER A 392 -21.64 8.21 17.75
C SER A 392 -22.51 8.04 16.50
N VAL A 393 -23.45 8.98 16.29
CA VAL A 393 -24.33 8.95 15.11
C VAL A 393 -23.53 9.03 13.82
N ASP A 394 -22.48 9.86 13.81
CA ASP A 394 -21.62 10.06 12.64
C ASP A 394 -20.73 8.85 12.37
N GLU A 395 -20.08 8.29 13.41
CA GLU A 395 -19.31 7.03 13.30
C GLU A 395 -20.22 5.91 12.78
N ARG A 396 -21.44 5.79 13.32
CA ARG A 396 -22.40 4.78 12.88
C ARG A 396 -22.82 4.97 11.41
N ALA A 397 -22.97 6.20 10.94
CA ALA A 397 -23.30 6.46 9.55
C ALA A 397 -22.17 5.99 8.61
N ILE A 398 -20.92 6.22 8.99
CA ILE A 398 -19.74 5.79 8.22
C ILE A 398 -19.60 4.25 8.27
N LEU A 399 -19.80 3.65 9.44
CA LEU A 399 -19.77 2.19 9.62
C LEU A 399 -20.75 1.46 8.69
N MET A 400 -21.89 2.08 8.36
CA MET A 400 -22.91 1.47 7.50
C MET A 400 -22.62 1.64 6.01
N ASP A 401 -21.56 2.37 5.63
CA ASP A 401 -21.15 2.48 4.23
C ASP A 401 -20.62 1.13 3.72
N MET A 402 -21.20 0.65 2.62
CA MET A 402 -20.80 -0.61 2.01
C MET A 402 -19.93 -0.34 0.79
N PRO A 403 -18.77 -0.99 0.66
CA PRO A 403 -17.87 -0.73 -0.46
C PRO A 403 -18.41 -1.27 -1.80
N THR A 404 -19.38 -2.20 -1.75
CA THR A 404 -20.11 -2.76 -2.88
C THR A 404 -21.44 -3.34 -2.39
N GLU A 405 -22.48 -3.34 -3.24
CA GLU A 405 -23.73 -4.10 -3.00
C GLU A 405 -23.72 -5.48 -3.68
N SER A 406 -22.67 -5.78 -4.45
CA SER A 406 -22.54 -7.04 -5.20
C SER A 406 -21.72 -8.06 -4.42
N PHE A 407 -22.37 -9.13 -3.97
CA PHE A 407 -21.69 -10.25 -3.33
C PHE A 407 -20.63 -10.88 -4.25
N ASP A 408 -20.93 -11.02 -5.54
CA ASP A 408 -19.98 -11.60 -6.51
C ASP A 408 -18.75 -10.71 -6.69
N ALA A 409 -18.93 -9.38 -6.74
CA ALA A 409 -17.81 -8.43 -6.79
C ALA A 409 -16.96 -8.53 -5.52
N PHE A 410 -17.60 -8.61 -4.35
CA PHE A 410 -16.91 -8.80 -3.09
C PHE A 410 -16.13 -10.13 -3.04
N LEU A 411 -16.73 -11.24 -3.47
CA LEU A 411 -16.07 -12.55 -3.49
C LEU A 411 -14.88 -12.56 -4.47
N ALA A 412 -14.98 -11.89 -5.62
CA ALA A 412 -13.84 -11.68 -6.52
C ALA A 412 -12.72 -10.88 -5.83
N TYR A 413 -13.06 -9.78 -5.13
CA TYR A 413 -12.10 -9.02 -4.33
C TYR A 413 -11.42 -9.86 -3.25
N CYS A 414 -12.18 -10.71 -2.54
CA CYS A 414 -11.67 -11.68 -1.58
C CYS A 414 -10.62 -12.64 -2.19
N ARG A 415 -10.87 -13.14 -3.41
CA ARG A 415 -9.91 -13.97 -4.14
C ARG A 415 -8.65 -13.19 -4.52
N GLY A 416 -8.79 -11.91 -4.88
CA GLY A 416 -7.66 -11.00 -5.11
C GLY A 416 -6.78 -10.86 -3.87
N LEU A 417 -7.38 -10.65 -2.69
CA LEU A 417 -6.67 -10.60 -1.41
C LEU A 417 -5.88 -11.88 -1.12
N ASP A 418 -6.48 -13.05 -1.38
CA ASP A 418 -5.83 -14.34 -1.19
C ASP A 418 -4.63 -14.54 -2.13
N MET A 419 -4.73 -14.11 -3.39
CA MET A 419 -3.61 -14.18 -4.34
C MET A 419 -2.47 -13.21 -3.99
N GLU A 420 -2.81 -12.00 -3.53
CA GLU A 420 -1.84 -10.98 -3.12
C GLU A 420 -0.99 -11.51 -1.95
N GLU A 421 -1.64 -12.12 -0.96
CA GLU A 421 -0.99 -12.71 0.21
C GLU A 421 -0.10 -13.91 -0.16
N ARG A 422 -0.52 -14.72 -1.13
CA ARG A 422 0.29 -15.83 -1.66
C ARG A 422 1.46 -15.38 -2.53
N GLY A 423 1.59 -14.07 -2.79
CA GLY A 423 2.67 -13.51 -3.61
C GLY A 423 2.43 -13.63 -5.12
N TYR A 424 1.18 -13.71 -5.57
CA TYR A 424 0.80 -13.74 -6.99
C TYR A 424 0.13 -12.42 -7.44
N PRO A 425 0.88 -11.31 -7.56
CA PRO A 425 0.31 -9.98 -7.79
C PRO A 425 -0.46 -9.86 -9.11
N ALA A 426 0.00 -10.51 -10.19
CA ALA A 426 -0.70 -10.49 -11.47
C ALA A 426 -2.07 -11.20 -11.42
N GLN A 427 -2.17 -12.31 -10.69
CA GLN A 427 -3.44 -13.00 -10.48
C GLN A 427 -4.37 -12.18 -9.57
N ALA A 428 -3.81 -11.57 -8.53
CA ALA A 428 -4.55 -10.66 -7.65
C ALA A 428 -5.14 -9.48 -8.43
N ALA A 429 -4.34 -8.83 -9.28
CA ALA A 429 -4.81 -7.75 -10.16
C ALA A 429 -5.94 -8.19 -11.09
N GLY A 430 -5.88 -9.42 -11.62
CA GLY A 430 -6.97 -10.02 -12.40
C GLY A 430 -8.28 -10.10 -11.61
N TYR A 431 -8.25 -10.70 -10.42
CA TYR A 431 -9.44 -10.81 -9.56
C TYR A 431 -10.00 -9.45 -9.11
N TYR A 432 -9.14 -8.48 -8.82
CA TYR A 432 -9.59 -7.12 -8.50
C TYR A 432 -10.24 -6.41 -9.70
N ARG A 433 -9.74 -6.65 -10.91
CA ARG A 433 -10.36 -6.16 -12.14
C ARG A 433 -11.72 -6.82 -12.38
N ASP A 434 -11.83 -8.12 -12.13
CA ASP A 434 -13.12 -8.82 -12.19
C ASP A 434 -14.13 -8.23 -11.20
N ALA A 435 -13.70 -7.94 -9.97
CA ALA A 435 -14.53 -7.27 -8.97
C ALA A 435 -15.00 -5.89 -9.45
N ALA A 436 -14.10 -5.07 -9.99
CA ALA A 436 -14.43 -3.75 -10.54
C ALA A 436 -15.32 -3.82 -11.79
N ASN A 437 -15.25 -4.89 -12.58
CA ASN A 437 -16.14 -5.11 -13.73
C ASN A 437 -17.55 -5.51 -13.29
N LEU A 438 -17.66 -6.31 -12.21
CA LEU A 438 -18.94 -6.71 -11.62
C LEU A 438 -19.64 -5.54 -10.91
N ASP A 439 -18.86 -4.66 -10.28
CA ASP A 439 -19.33 -3.41 -9.69
C ASP A 439 -18.34 -2.26 -9.97
N PRO A 440 -18.61 -1.41 -10.99
CA PRO A 440 -17.77 -0.25 -11.30
C PRO A 440 -17.67 0.79 -10.17
N GLY A 441 -18.57 0.76 -9.19
CA GLY A 441 -18.53 1.60 -7.99
C GLY A 441 -17.53 1.12 -6.94
N PHE A 442 -17.01 -0.11 -7.06
CA PHE A 442 -16.12 -0.73 -6.08
C PHE A 442 -14.68 -0.19 -6.20
N ARG A 443 -14.48 1.08 -5.86
CA ARG A 443 -13.25 1.86 -6.10
C ARG A 443 -11.98 1.22 -5.55
N ILE A 444 -12.05 0.58 -4.37
CA ILE A 444 -10.89 -0.09 -3.77
C ILE A 444 -10.41 -1.28 -4.61
N ALA A 445 -11.32 -1.99 -5.29
CA ALA A 445 -10.95 -3.06 -6.20
C ALA A 445 -10.22 -2.49 -7.44
N SER A 446 -10.77 -1.45 -8.07
CA SER A 446 -10.11 -0.79 -9.22
C SER A 446 -8.72 -0.27 -8.84
N SER A 447 -8.62 0.47 -7.73
CA SER A 447 -7.35 1.03 -7.28
C SER A 447 -6.29 -0.04 -7.01
N ARG A 448 -6.67 -1.16 -6.36
CA ARG A 448 -5.74 -2.28 -6.15
C ARG A 448 -5.34 -2.96 -7.45
N ALA A 449 -6.26 -3.11 -8.40
CA ALA A 449 -5.97 -3.68 -9.70
C ALA A 449 -4.92 -2.85 -10.45
N ASP A 450 -5.07 -1.53 -10.45
CA ASP A 450 -4.15 -0.60 -11.10
C ASP A 450 -2.77 -0.65 -10.45
N ILE A 451 -2.72 -0.53 -9.12
CA ILE A 451 -1.47 -0.56 -8.34
C ILE A 451 -0.68 -1.85 -8.58
N LEU A 452 -1.34 -3.01 -8.56
CA LEU A 452 -0.67 -4.31 -8.74
C LEU A 452 -0.34 -4.62 -10.21
N SER A 453 -0.89 -3.86 -11.16
CA SER A 453 -0.57 -3.98 -12.58
C SER A 453 0.68 -3.19 -12.97
N VAL A 454 1.17 -2.29 -12.11
CA VAL A 454 2.37 -1.48 -12.37
C VAL A 454 3.60 -2.38 -12.51
N THR A 455 4.24 -2.32 -13.68
CA THR A 455 5.47 -3.05 -13.98
C THR A 455 6.73 -2.23 -13.65
N PRO A 456 7.91 -2.87 -13.56
CA PRO A 456 9.18 -2.14 -13.47
C PRO A 456 9.40 -1.17 -14.64
N GLU A 457 8.98 -1.54 -15.85
CA GLU A 457 9.07 -0.69 -17.03
C GLU A 457 8.16 0.55 -16.91
N ASP A 458 6.96 0.40 -16.35
CA ASP A 458 6.07 1.53 -16.06
C ASP A 458 6.69 2.47 -15.03
N GLN A 459 7.33 1.92 -13.98
CA GLN A 459 8.04 2.70 -12.97
C GLN A 459 9.20 3.51 -13.59
N GLU A 460 10.01 2.88 -14.44
CA GLU A 460 11.12 3.54 -15.14
C GLU A 460 10.61 4.63 -16.09
N SER A 461 9.51 4.36 -16.81
CA SER A 461 8.88 5.34 -17.70
C SER A 461 8.33 6.54 -16.92
N TYR A 462 7.65 6.29 -15.80
CA TYR A 462 7.13 7.33 -14.92
C TYR A 462 8.26 8.19 -14.33
N ASP A 463 9.31 7.53 -13.83
CA ASP A 463 10.50 8.20 -13.29
C ASP A 463 11.16 9.10 -14.34
N ALA A 464 11.35 8.61 -15.56
CA ALA A 464 11.91 9.39 -16.66
C ALA A 464 11.02 10.59 -17.01
N GLY A 465 9.70 10.42 -17.00
CA GLY A 465 8.74 11.50 -17.23
C GLY A 465 8.76 12.58 -16.14
N GLU A 466 8.93 12.21 -14.87
CA GLU A 466 9.11 13.17 -13.78
C GLU A 466 10.48 13.87 -13.85
N MET A 467 11.53 13.17 -14.31
CA MET A 467 12.85 13.76 -14.55
C MET A 467 12.86 14.73 -15.72
N GLU A 468 12.11 14.47 -16.80
CA GLU A 468 12.06 15.37 -17.95
C GLU A 468 11.45 16.74 -17.57
N LYS A 469 10.43 16.75 -16.70
CA LYS A 469 9.78 17.98 -16.21
C LYS A 469 10.75 18.91 -15.49
N ILE A 470 11.85 18.37 -14.94
CA ILE A 470 12.90 19.16 -14.30
C ILE A 470 13.69 19.99 -15.34
N GLY A 471 13.84 19.47 -16.55
CA GLY A 471 14.43 20.18 -17.68
C GLY A 471 13.47 21.16 -18.36
N GLU A 472 12.18 21.13 -18.05
CA GLU A 472 11.16 22.02 -18.62
C GLU A 472 10.85 23.20 -17.70
N THR A 473 11.86 24.04 -17.46
CA THR A 473 11.66 25.21 -16.61
C THR A 473 10.92 26.30 -17.40
N LYS A 474 9.82 26.84 -16.85
CA LYS A 474 9.33 28.17 -17.23
C LYS A 474 10.51 29.15 -17.10
N PRO A 475 10.69 30.11 -18.03
CA PRO A 475 11.68 31.15 -17.82
C PRO A 475 11.44 31.78 -16.44
N PRO A 476 12.49 32.15 -15.69
CA PRO A 476 12.30 32.85 -14.44
C PRO A 476 11.32 33.99 -14.71
N THR A 477 10.20 34.03 -13.99
CA THR A 477 9.42 35.25 -13.90
C THR A 477 10.36 36.26 -13.28
N ASP A 478 10.89 37.10 -14.15
CA ASP A 478 11.89 38.09 -13.86
C ASP A 478 11.26 39.15 -12.96
N ASP A 479 11.19 38.88 -11.65
CA ASP A 479 10.86 39.89 -10.64
C ASP A 479 12.03 40.88 -10.44
N ARG A 480 12.94 40.96 -11.41
CA ARG A 480 13.96 41.99 -11.49
C ARG A 480 14.02 42.53 -12.91
N HIS A 481 13.06 43.40 -13.22
CA HIS A 481 13.34 44.54 -14.11
C HIS A 481 14.54 45.32 -13.54
N ILE A 482 15.75 44.86 -13.85
CA ILE A 482 16.96 45.67 -13.81
C ILE A 482 16.77 46.65 -14.96
N HIS A 483 16.20 47.81 -14.69
CA HIS A 483 16.32 48.95 -15.58
C HIS A 483 17.81 49.30 -15.68
N GLN A 484 18.49 48.72 -16.67
CA GLN A 484 19.70 49.34 -17.19
C GLN A 484 19.27 50.70 -17.74
N GLY A 485 19.57 51.75 -16.99
CA GLY A 485 19.38 53.12 -17.43
C GLY A 485 20.27 53.38 -18.64
N GLU A 486 19.70 53.32 -19.83
CA GLU A 486 20.26 54.00 -20.98
C GLU A 486 19.71 55.43 -20.96
N ILE A 487 20.56 56.40 -20.61
CA ILE A 487 20.22 57.82 -20.68
C ILE A 487 20.16 58.19 -22.16
N ILE A 488 18.96 58.40 -22.68
CA ILE A 488 18.75 58.98 -24.02
C ILE A 488 17.93 60.26 -23.88
N GLY A 489 18.64 61.38 -23.63
CA GLY A 489 18.18 62.72 -23.99
C GLY A 489 17.34 63.49 -22.96
N LEU A 490 17.74 64.75 -22.73
CA LEU A 490 16.96 65.77 -22.00
C LEU A 490 15.80 66.28 -22.87
N VAL A 491 14.58 66.26 -22.32
CA VAL A 491 13.46 67.07 -22.82
C VAL A 491 13.15 68.11 -21.75
N PRO A 492 13.20 69.42 -22.06
CA PRO A 492 12.88 70.48 -21.08
C PRO A 492 11.37 70.51 -20.81
N PRO A 493 10.94 70.93 -19.60
CA PRO A 493 9.53 70.89 -19.22
C PRO A 493 8.71 71.94 -19.97
N PRO A 494 7.46 71.65 -20.35
CA PRO A 494 6.59 72.64 -20.96
C PRO A 494 6.10 73.66 -19.91
N GLU A 495 6.10 74.93 -20.33
CA GLU A 495 5.70 76.10 -19.57
C GLU A 495 4.26 76.03 -19.03
N LYS A 496 4.08 76.47 -17.78
CA LYS A 496 2.77 76.74 -17.18
C LYS A 496 2.14 77.98 -17.82
N THR A 497 1.06 77.82 -18.58
CA THR A 497 0.04 78.88 -18.69
C THR A 497 -1.29 78.32 -19.19
N GLN A 498 -2.31 78.30 -18.32
CA GLN A 498 -3.52 79.12 -18.45
C GLN A 498 -4.59 78.67 -17.45
N ALA A 499 -5.20 79.67 -16.84
CA ALA A 499 -6.22 79.58 -15.81
C ALA A 499 -7.60 79.35 -16.43
N ASP A 500 -8.45 78.55 -15.78
CA ASP A 500 -9.90 78.62 -15.91
C ASP A 500 -10.50 78.83 -14.51
N PRO A 501 -11.31 79.88 -14.28
CA PRO A 501 -11.78 80.27 -12.96
C PRO A 501 -13.20 79.73 -12.73
N GLN A 502 -13.35 78.80 -11.77
CA GLN A 502 -14.57 78.65 -10.95
C GLN A 502 -14.40 77.52 -9.93
N LEU A 503 -13.97 77.87 -8.71
CA LEU A 503 -14.11 77.04 -7.53
C LEU A 503 -14.72 77.91 -6.43
N THR A 504 -15.97 77.64 -6.06
CA THR A 504 -16.64 78.24 -4.90
C THR A 504 -16.17 77.59 -3.58
N PRO A 505 -16.14 78.32 -2.45
CA PRO A 505 -15.55 77.84 -1.20
C PRO A 505 -16.35 76.68 -0.59
N GLY A 506 -15.70 75.53 -0.36
CA GLY A 506 -16.25 74.42 0.45
C GLY A 506 -16.20 73.01 -0.15
N GLN A 507 -15.74 72.81 -1.37
CA GLN A 507 -15.56 71.46 -1.93
C GLN A 507 -14.18 70.87 -1.58
N LYS A 508 -14.19 69.72 -0.90
CA LYS A 508 -13.03 68.81 -0.79
C LYS A 508 -12.79 68.16 -2.15
N LEU A 509 -11.58 68.28 -2.69
CA LEU A 509 -11.14 67.47 -3.84
C LEU A 509 -10.96 66.00 -3.43
N PRO A 510 -11.34 65.02 -4.27
CA PRO A 510 -11.17 63.60 -3.99
C PRO A 510 -9.70 63.18 -3.98
N THR A 511 -9.34 62.29 -3.05
CA THR A 511 -7.99 61.77 -2.77
C THR A 511 -7.55 60.63 -3.70
N GLU A 512 -8.05 60.56 -4.93
CA GLU A 512 -7.74 59.45 -5.85
C GLU A 512 -7.18 59.99 -7.18
N GLY A 513 -5.89 59.74 -7.41
CA GLY A 513 -5.27 59.82 -8.72
C GLY A 513 -5.23 58.43 -9.32
N THR A 514 -6.02 58.20 -10.36
CA THR A 514 -5.98 56.99 -11.20
C THR A 514 -4.68 56.98 -12.00
N ILE A 515 -3.89 55.91 -11.86
CA ILE A 515 -2.84 55.57 -12.83
C ILE A 515 -3.50 54.73 -13.91
N ILE A 516 -3.47 55.22 -15.15
CA ILE A 516 -3.84 54.43 -16.33
C ILE A 516 -2.59 53.67 -16.75
N VAL A 517 -2.64 52.34 -16.66
CA VAL A 517 -1.64 51.43 -17.24
C VAL A 517 -2.31 50.75 -18.42
N GLU A 518 -1.76 50.89 -19.62
CA GLU A 518 -2.12 50.03 -20.76
C GLU A 518 -1.31 48.73 -20.68
N GLY A 519 -2.00 47.59 -20.55
CA GLY A 519 -1.42 46.24 -20.63
C GLY A 519 -2.12 45.23 -19.72
N ASP A 520 -2.51 44.07 -20.27
CA ASP A 520 -3.36 43.05 -19.62
C ASP A 520 -2.78 42.49 -18.31
N VAL A 521 -3.64 42.42 -17.29
CA VAL A 521 -3.38 41.75 -16.00
C VAL A 521 -4.08 40.38 -16.01
N PRO A 522 -3.38 39.24 -15.91
CA PRO A 522 -4.02 37.95 -15.67
C PRO A 522 -4.19 37.66 -14.17
N ASN A 523 -5.35 37.06 -13.87
CA ASN A 523 -5.90 36.68 -12.55
C ASN A 523 -4.97 35.91 -11.59
#